data_AF-A0A7R9K1H5-F1
#
_entry.id   AF-A0A7R9K1H5-F1
#
_cell.length_a   1.000
_cell.length_b   1.000
_cell.length_c   1.000
_cell.angle_alpha   90.00
_cell.angle_beta   90.00
_cell.angle_gamma   90.00
#
_symmetry.space_group_name_H-M   'P 1'
#
loop_
_entity.id
_entity.type
_entity.pdbx_description
1 polymer ?
#
loop_
_entity_poly.entity_id
_entity_poly.type
_entity_poly.pdbx_seq_one_letter_code
_entity_poly.pdbx_strand_id
1 'polypeptide(L)'
;MWYKPGVIEVVCGTRRAKQASEISTESKKDPPILNYISSHKNPITWGEFMKHNEYGLQRPSVHCIWYYFFALNKNYFMHLLYVYILQMVPAMILDLVSTTLGKTPM
;
A
#
# COMPACT_ATOMS: atom_id res chain seq x y z
N MET A 1 14.18 18.90 3.24
CA MET A 1 15.02 18.11 2.32
C MET A 1 14.36 16.74 2.13
N TRP A 2 13.32 16.67 1.30
CA TRP A 2 12.45 15.49 1.18
C TRP A 2 12.25 15.13 -0.28
N TYR A 3 13.19 14.40 -0.87
CA TYR A 3 12.97 13.53 -2.03
C TYR A 3 14.20 12.61 -2.19
N LYS A 4 14.08 11.34 -1.80
CA LYS A 4 14.99 10.29 -2.25
C LYS A 4 14.23 9.41 -3.23
N PRO A 5 14.70 9.27 -4.49
CA PRO A 5 13.98 8.49 -5.48
C PRO A 5 14.10 6.99 -5.19
N GLY A 6 12.97 6.28 -5.21
CA GLY A 6 12.93 4.87 -5.63
C GLY A 6 13.19 3.78 -4.60
N VAL A 7 13.50 4.09 -3.34
CA VAL A 7 13.72 3.08 -2.29
C VAL A 7 12.47 2.93 -1.42
N ILE A 8 11.91 1.72 -1.37
CA ILE A 8 10.97 1.31 -0.32
C ILE A 8 11.71 0.41 0.63
N GLU A 9 11.47 0.57 1.92
CA GLU A 9 11.86 -0.47 2.86
C GLU A 9 10.62 -1.32 3.18
N VAL A 10 10.52 -2.49 2.53
CA VAL A 10 9.47 -3.47 2.83
C VAL A 10 10.07 -4.58 3.68
N VAL A 11 9.53 -4.73 4.88
CA VAL A 11 9.95 -5.77 5.82
C VAL A 11 9.01 -6.97 5.69
N CYS A 12 9.57 -8.14 5.45
CA CYS A 12 8.83 -9.41 5.43
C CYS A 12 8.37 -9.76 6.86
N GLY A 13 7.09 -9.56 7.17
CA GLY A 13 6.53 -9.63 8.52
C GLY A 13 6.45 -11.04 9.15
N THR A 14 6.69 -12.11 8.39
CA THR A 14 6.43 -13.49 8.85
C THR A 14 7.36 -13.94 9.96
N ARG A 15 8.63 -13.52 9.95
CA ARG A 15 9.61 -13.96 10.95
C ARG A 15 9.48 -13.25 12.30
N ARG A 16 9.02 -11.99 12.29
CA ARG A 16 8.85 -11.18 13.52
C ARG A 16 7.44 -11.22 14.10
N ALA A 17 6.41 -11.55 13.32
CA ALA A 17 5.08 -11.87 13.87
C ALA A 17 5.15 -13.07 14.84
N LYS A 18 5.97 -14.07 14.49
CA LYS A 18 6.25 -15.22 15.36
C LYS A 18 6.98 -14.79 16.65
N GLN A 19 8.01 -13.96 16.52
CA GLN A 19 8.75 -13.38 17.66
C GLN A 19 7.87 -12.49 18.56
N ALA A 20 6.94 -11.72 17.97
CA ALA A 20 5.98 -10.91 18.71
C ALA A 20 4.95 -11.76 19.46
N SER A 21 4.51 -12.88 18.88
CA SER A 21 3.62 -13.84 19.57
C SER A 21 4.31 -14.55 20.73
N GLU A 22 5.61 -14.86 20.58
CA GLU A 22 6.43 -15.46 21.64
C GLU A 22 6.67 -14.46 22.80
N ILE A 23 6.99 -13.19 22.49
CA ILE A 23 7.15 -12.10 23.48
C ILE A 23 5.84 -11.81 24.25
N SER A 24 4.69 -11.87 23.57
CA SER A 24 3.37 -11.67 24.19
C SER A 24 3.01 -12.77 25.20
N THR A 25 3.65 -13.94 25.11
CA THR A 25 3.35 -15.08 25.98
C THR A 25 4.06 -14.97 27.34
N GLU A 26 5.18 -14.23 27.42
CA GLU A 26 5.97 -14.09 28.66
C GLU A 26 5.56 -12.89 29.54
N SER A 27 4.91 -11.85 29.00
CA SER A 27 4.50 -10.66 29.77
C SER A 27 2.97 -10.51 29.79
N LYS A 28 2.32 -11.10 30.80
CA LYS A 28 0.86 -11.13 30.98
C LYS A 28 0.20 -9.82 31.48
N LYS A 29 0.83 -8.64 31.35
CA LYS A 29 0.26 -7.41 31.93
C LYS A 29 0.04 -6.25 30.98
N ASP A 30 0.81 -6.12 29.90
CA ASP A 30 0.63 -5.03 28.94
C ASP A 30 1.00 -5.49 27.52
N PRO A 31 0.25 -5.09 26.48
CA PRO A 31 0.63 -5.39 25.10
C PRO A 31 1.99 -4.75 24.79
N PRO A 32 2.98 -5.49 24.27
CA PRO A 32 4.30 -4.94 24.00
C PRO A 32 4.22 -3.87 22.89
N ILE A 33 4.71 -2.66 23.19
CA ILE A 33 4.85 -1.59 22.19
C ILE A 33 6.06 -1.93 21.33
N LEU A 34 5.82 -2.55 20.18
CA LEU A 34 6.86 -2.93 19.23
C LEU A 34 7.05 -1.81 18.20
N ASN A 35 8.25 -1.23 18.15
CA ASN A 35 8.60 -0.28 17.11
C ASN A 35 8.91 -1.02 15.80
N TYR A 36 8.04 -0.87 14.81
CA TYR A 36 8.23 -1.43 13.49
C TYR A 36 8.98 -0.43 12.60
N ILE A 37 10.31 -0.46 12.68
CA ILE A 37 11.17 0.29 11.78
C ILE A 37 11.62 -0.63 10.65
N SER A 38 11.55 -0.10 9.44
CA SER A 38 12.27 -0.63 8.31
C SER A 38 13.77 -0.72 8.57
N SER A 39 14.38 -1.87 8.27
CA SER A 39 15.83 -2.00 8.46
C SER A 39 16.58 -1.36 7.29
N HIS A 40 17.57 -0.53 7.57
CA HIS A 40 18.53 -0.03 6.57
C HIS A 40 19.40 -1.13 5.94
N LYS A 41 19.33 -2.35 6.48
CA LYS A 41 20.02 -3.52 5.93
C LYS A 41 19.17 -4.07 4.78
N ASN A 42 19.62 -3.85 3.54
CA ASN A 42 19.01 -4.26 2.27
C ASN A 42 17.72 -3.50 1.91
N PRO A 43 17.83 -2.21 1.54
CA PRO A 43 16.71 -1.47 0.96
C PRO A 43 16.24 -2.15 -0.33
N ILE A 44 14.93 -2.21 -0.55
CA ILE A 44 14.38 -2.73 -1.79
C ILE A 44 13.89 -1.57 -2.67
N THR A 45 13.89 -1.77 -3.98
CA THR A 45 13.32 -0.78 -4.90
C THR A 45 11.82 -1.00 -5.07
N TRP A 46 11.10 0.04 -5.51
CA TRP A 46 9.68 -0.11 -5.87
C TRP A 46 9.45 -1.19 -6.93
N GLY A 47 10.35 -1.30 -7.91
CA GLY A 47 10.27 -2.34 -8.94
C GLY A 47 10.41 -3.75 -8.38
N GLU A 48 11.38 -3.96 -7.48
CA GLU A 48 11.56 -5.25 -6.81
C GLU A 48 10.37 -5.59 -5.92
N PHE A 49 9.84 -4.63 -5.17
CA PHE A 49 8.65 -4.85 -4.36
C PHE A 49 7.46 -5.31 -5.20
N MET A 50 7.21 -4.66 -6.34
CA MET A 50 6.10 -5.03 -7.22
C MET A 50 6.29 -6.42 -7.83
N LYS A 51 7.51 -6.78 -8.22
CA LYS A 51 7.83 -8.14 -8.68
C LYS A 51 7.54 -9.20 -7.61
N HIS A 52 7.76 -8.90 -6.32
CA HIS A 52 7.39 -9.82 -5.24
C HIS A 52 5.87 -9.91 -5.04
N ASN A 53 5.14 -8.81 -5.18
CA ASN A 53 3.67 -8.80 -5.08
C ASN A 53 2.97 -9.51 -6.24
N GLU A 54 3.60 -9.59 -7.40
CA GLU A 54 3.06 -10.32 -8.55
C GLU A 54 2.81 -11.80 -8.22
N TYR A 55 3.69 -12.42 -7.43
CA TYR A 55 3.48 -13.79 -6.92
C TYR A 55 2.31 -13.87 -5.92
N GLY A 56 1.99 -12.77 -5.24
CA GLY A 56 0.85 -12.67 -4.33
C GLY A 56 -0.51 -12.75 -5.04
N LEU A 57 -0.57 -12.43 -6.34
CA LEU A 57 -1.79 -12.59 -7.14
C LEU A 57 -2.15 -14.07 -7.34
N GLN A 58 -1.18 -14.99 -7.30
CA GLN A 58 -1.43 -16.43 -7.44
C GLN A 58 -2.17 -17.01 -6.22
N ARG A 59 -2.04 -16.38 -5.05
CA ARG A 59 -2.74 -16.75 -3.82
C ARG A 59 -3.28 -15.50 -3.13
N PRO A 60 -4.42 -14.96 -3.59
CA PRO A 60 -5.03 -13.81 -2.96
C PRO A 60 -5.37 -14.11 -1.50
N SER A 61 -4.94 -13.25 -0.58
CA SER A 61 -5.37 -13.36 0.82
C SER A 61 -6.83 -12.92 0.91
N VAL A 62 -7.69 -13.78 1.49
CA VAL A 62 -9.10 -13.48 1.76
C VAL A 62 -9.33 -12.24 2.63
N HIS A 63 -8.30 -11.79 3.36
CA HIS A 63 -8.35 -10.59 4.19
C HIS A 63 -7.86 -9.33 3.47
N CYS A 64 -7.42 -9.44 2.21
CA CYS A 64 -6.90 -8.30 1.46
C CYS A 64 -8.04 -7.57 0.73
N ILE A 65 -8.33 -6.35 1.16
CA ILE A 65 -9.36 -5.50 0.55
C ILE A 65 -8.86 -4.90 -0.77
N TRP A 66 -7.56 -4.62 -0.87
CA TRP A 66 -6.93 -4.01 -2.04
C TRP A 66 -5.91 -4.94 -2.67
N TYR A 67 -6.31 -5.54 -3.78
CA TYR A 67 -5.40 -6.28 -4.64
C TYR A 67 -4.47 -5.34 -5.40
N TYR A 68 -3.38 -5.90 -5.91
CA TYR A 68 -2.38 -5.23 -6.74
C TYR A 68 -3.04 -4.35 -7.82
N PHE A 69 -3.08 -3.03 -7.61
CA PHE A 69 -3.71 -2.05 -8.52
C PHE A 69 -2.81 -0.83 -8.77
N PHE A 70 -1.49 -1.02 -8.82
CA PHE A 70 -0.56 0.08 -9.07
C PHE A 70 0.38 -0.24 -10.24
N ALA A 71 0.47 0.68 -11.20
CA ALA A 71 1.41 0.59 -12.30
C ALA A 71 2.57 1.58 -12.08
N LEU A 72 3.75 1.04 -11.78
CA LEU A 72 4.98 1.83 -11.70
C LEU A 72 5.37 2.31 -13.09
N ASN A 73 5.15 3.59 -13.36
CA ASN A 73 5.60 4.23 -14.58
C ASN A 73 6.91 4.97 -14.31
N LYS A 74 7.94 4.74 -15.13
CA LYS A 74 9.23 5.45 -15.04
C LYS A 74 9.09 6.94 -15.43
N ASN A 75 8.09 7.26 -16.25
CA ASN A 75 7.83 8.61 -16.74
C ASN A 75 6.79 9.30 -15.86
N TYR A 76 7.19 10.41 -15.24
CA TYR A 76 6.33 11.22 -14.38
C TYR A 76 5.07 11.73 -15.11
N PHE A 77 5.23 12.18 -16.36
CA PHE A 77 4.12 12.69 -17.16
C PHE A 77 3.05 11.61 -17.42
N MET A 78 3.47 10.39 -17.77
CA MET A 78 2.55 9.28 -18.00
C MET A 78 1.82 8.90 -16.72
N HIS A 79 2.55 8.84 -15.60
CA HIS A 79 1.94 8.59 -14.28
C HIS A 79 0.86 9.63 -13.95
N LEU A 80 1.15 10.91 -14.17
CA LEU A 80 0.22 11.99 -13.92
C LEU A 80 -1.02 11.86 -14.81
N LEU A 81 -0.84 11.61 -16.12
CA LEU A 81 -1.95 11.37 -17.04
C LEU A 81 -2.85 10.21 -16.59
N TYR A 82 -2.26 9.09 -16.13
CA TYR A 82 -3.02 7.97 -15.58
C TYR A 82 -3.81 8.36 -14.33
N VAL A 83 -3.21 9.11 -13.40
CA VAL A 83 -3.91 9.56 -12.18
C VAL A 83 -5.11 10.45 -12.55
N TYR A 84 -4.93 11.40 -13.46
CA TYR A 84 -6.02 12.27 -13.89
C TYR A 84 -7.14 11.48 -14.59
N ILE A 85 -6.81 10.57 -15.50
CA ILE A 85 -7.83 9.82 -16.24
C ILE A 85 -8.51 8.75 -15.37
N LEU A 86 -7.77 8.03 -14.53
CA LEU A 86 -8.32 6.94 -13.72
C LEU A 86 -8.98 7.39 -12.42
N GLN A 87 -8.57 8.54 -11.86
CA GLN A 87 -9.10 9.01 -10.58
C GLN A 87 -9.92 10.30 -10.73
N MET A 88 -9.41 11.31 -11.44
CA MET A 88 -10.10 12.60 -11.53
C MET A 88 -11.31 12.55 -12.47
N VAL A 89 -11.21 11.89 -13.64
CA VAL A 89 -12.35 11.79 -14.57
C VAL A 89 -13.54 11.03 -13.96
N PRO A 90 -13.37 9.85 -13.32
CA PRO A 90 -14.47 9.18 -12.65
C PRO A 90 -15.08 9.99 -11.52
N ALA A 91 -14.26 10.69 -10.73
CA ALA A 91 -14.75 11.58 -9.68
C ALA A 91 -15.64 12.70 -10.27
N MET A 92 -15.17 13.37 -11.32
CA MET A 92 -15.96 14.41 -12.00
C MET A 92 -17.25 13.86 -12.61
N ILE A 93 -17.21 12.67 -13.22
CA ILE A 93 -18.42 12.03 -13.76
C ILE A 93 -19.41 11.74 -12.63
N LEU A 94 -18.95 11.18 -11.51
CA LEU A 94 -19.81 10.91 -10.36
C LEU A 94 -20.40 12.18 -9.77
N ASP A 95 -19.62 13.26 -9.67
CA ASP A 95 -20.10 14.55 -9.18
C ASP A 95 -21.15 15.16 -10.11
N LEU A 96 -20.93 15.09 -11.44
CA LEU A 96 -21.91 15.54 -12.43
C LEU A 96 -23.18 14.70 -12.41
N VAL A 97 -23.05 13.37 -12.32
CA VAL A 97 -24.18 12.44 -12.20
C VAL A 97 -24.95 12.72 -10.91
N SER A 98 -24.26 12.87 -9.77
CA SER A 98 -24.88 13.19 -8.49
C SER A 98 -25.62 14.53 -8.53
N THR A 99 -25.02 15.54 -9.16
CA THR A 99 -25.63 16.88 -9.31
C THR A 99 -26.86 16.84 -10.23
N THR A 100 -26.80 16.09 -11.34
CA THR A 100 -27.91 15.99 -12.30
C THR A 100 -29.06 15.10 -11.82
N LEU A 101 -28.79 14.08 -10.98
CA LEU A 101 -29.83 13.28 -10.33
C LEU A 101 -30.52 14.00 -9.17
N GLY A 102 -30.10 15.23 -8.81
CA GLY A 102 -30.78 16.07 -7.82
C GLY A 102 -30.87 15.45 -6.42
N LYS A 103 -30.01 14.46 -6.11
CA LYS A 103 -29.97 13.89 -4.76
C LYS A 103 -29.32 14.92 -3.85
N THR A 104 -30.07 15.34 -2.83
CA THR A 104 -29.54 16.21 -1.77
C THR A 104 -28.29 15.55 -1.19
N PRO A 105 -27.17 16.30 -1.00
CA PRO A 105 -26.01 15.75 -0.31
C PRO A 105 -26.48 15.23 1.05
N MET A 106 -26.21 13.95 1.34
CA MET A 106 -26.38 13.42 2.69
C MET A 106 -25.30 13.97 3.61
#